data_AF-A0A353RAH6-F1
#
_entry.id   AF-A0A353RAH6-F1
#
_cell.length_a   1.000
_cell.length_b   1.000
_cell.length_c   1.000
_cell.angle_alpha   90.00
_cell.angle_beta   90.00
_cell.angle_gamma   90.00
#
_symmetry.space_group_name_H-M   'P 1'
#
loop_
_entity.id
_entity.type
_entity.pdbx_description
1 polymer ?
#
loop_
_entity_poly.entity_id
_entity_poly.type
_entity_poly.pdbx_seq_one_letter_code
_entity_poly.pdbx_strand_id
1 'polypeptide(L)'
;RKFGFRIDTHSFDPVIDSSDIFPEFWIKLALHIEKEYNNYDGFVVLHGTDTMSYSASALSFMLENLEKPVIFTGSQLPIGLPRTDGKENFISAVEIAAAKDADGHAI
;
A
#
# COMPACT_ATOMS: atom_id res chain seq x y z
N ARG A 1 -11.30 -17.03 -1.68
CA ARG A 1 -11.88 -16.12 -2.70
C ARG A 1 -10.75 -15.75 -3.65
N LYS A 2 -10.90 -15.93 -4.96
CA LYS A 2 -10.05 -15.22 -5.94
C LYS A 2 -10.56 -13.78 -5.92
N PHE A 3 -9.68 -12.81 -5.65
CA PHE A 3 -10.02 -11.41 -5.91
C PHE A 3 -10.32 -11.30 -7.40
N GLY A 4 -11.34 -10.54 -7.79
CA GLY A 4 -11.65 -10.28 -9.21
C GLY A 4 -10.60 -9.40 -9.90
N PHE A 5 -9.43 -9.24 -9.29
CA PHE A 5 -8.38 -8.29 -9.62
C PHE A 5 -7.08 -9.04 -9.89
N ARG A 6 -6.29 -8.53 -10.83
CA ARG A 6 -4.90 -8.94 -10.99
C ARG A 6 -4.07 -8.24 -9.92
N ILE A 7 -3.34 -9.00 -9.13
CA ILE A 7 -2.46 -8.49 -8.08
C ILE A 7 -1.05 -8.93 -8.42
N ASP A 8 -0.17 -7.96 -8.64
CA ASP A 8 1.27 -8.17 -8.75
C ASP A 8 1.92 -7.63 -7.45
N THR A 9 3.00 -8.26 -6.99
CA THR A 9 3.65 -7.92 -5.71
C THR A 9 5.09 -7.50 -5.92
N HIS A 10 5.50 -6.40 -5.29
CA HIS A 10 6.89 -5.99 -5.17
C HIS A 10 7.32 -6.02 -3.71
N SER A 11 8.50 -6.57 -3.43
CA SER A 11 9.10 -6.61 -2.11
C SER A 11 10.48 -5.97 -2.19
N PHE A 12 10.72 -5.01 -1.30
CA PHE A 12 12.06 -4.46 -1.11
C PHE A 12 12.93 -5.48 -0.39
N ASP A 13 14.17 -5.63 -0.85
CA ASP A 13 15.17 -6.51 -0.26
C ASP A 13 16.38 -5.67 0.19
N PRO A 14 16.71 -5.66 1.50
CA PRO A 14 16.01 -6.34 2.58
C PRO A 14 14.65 -5.69 2.91
N VAL A 15 13.77 -6.46 3.55
CA VAL A 15 12.59 -5.90 4.21
C VAL A 15 13.02 -4.96 5.34
N ILE A 16 12.23 -3.91 5.58
CA ILE A 16 12.57 -2.84 6.52
C ILE A 16 11.62 -2.91 7.72
N ASP A 17 12.18 -2.85 8.93
CA ASP A 17 11.41 -2.64 10.14
C ASP A 17 10.83 -1.22 10.13
N SER A 18 9.53 -1.07 10.41
CA SER A 18 8.91 0.26 10.40
C SER A 18 9.59 1.24 11.36
N SER A 19 10.14 0.76 12.47
CA SER A 19 10.87 1.60 13.42
C SER A 19 12.18 2.17 12.85
N ASP A 20 12.70 1.57 11.77
CA ASP A 20 13.95 1.95 11.09
C ASP A 20 13.71 2.58 9.70
N ILE A 21 12.52 3.15 9.47
CA ILE A 21 12.23 3.87 8.22
C ILE A 21 12.74 5.30 8.30
N PHE A 22 13.60 5.65 7.33
CA PHE A 22 14.17 6.98 7.15
C PHE A 22 13.69 7.62 5.84
N PRO A 23 13.82 8.95 5.67
CA PRO A 23 13.33 9.66 4.48
C PRO A 23 13.84 9.11 3.13
N GLU A 24 15.03 8.52 3.09
CA GLU A 24 15.59 7.88 1.90
C GLU A 24 14.71 6.72 1.41
N PHE A 25 14.05 6.02 2.33
CA PHE A 25 13.12 4.96 1.96
C PHE A 25 11.81 5.51 1.42
N TRP A 26 11.29 6.62 1.96
CA TRP A 26 10.11 7.29 1.42
C TRP A 26 10.33 7.72 -0.04
N ILE A 27 11.51 8.26 -0.35
CA ILE A 27 11.90 8.62 -1.72
C ILE A 27 11.90 7.37 -2.61
N LYS A 28 12.51 6.26 -2.16
CA LYS A 28 12.52 5.00 -2.92
C LYS A 28 11.11 4.47 -3.19
N LEU A 29 10.22 4.51 -2.19
CA LEU A 29 8.85 4.06 -2.31
C LEU A 29 8.05 4.95 -3.28
N ALA A 30 8.18 6.28 -3.16
CA ALA A 30 7.52 7.23 -4.05
C ALA A 30 7.96 7.05 -5.51
N LEU A 31 9.28 6.96 -5.76
CA LEU A 31 9.82 6.71 -7.11
C LEU A 31 9.37 5.36 -7.68
N HIS A 32 9.22 4.34 -6.83
CA HIS A 32 8.71 3.04 -7.28
C HIS A 32 7.24 3.12 -7.70
N ILE A 33 6.39 3.78 -6.90
CA ILE A 33 4.99 4.02 -7.24
C ILE A 33 4.88 4.84 -8.52
N GLU A 34 5.65 5.92 -8.66
CA GLU A 34 5.68 6.77 -9.86
C GLU A 34 6.04 5.96 -11.11
N LYS A 35 7.10 5.15 -11.04
CA LYS A 35 7.54 4.30 -12.14
C LYS A 35 6.44 3.33 -12.60
N GLU A 36 5.70 2.76 -11.66
CA GLU A 36 4.66 1.77 -11.95
C GLU A 36 3.26 2.39 -12.11
N TYR A 37 3.15 3.72 -11.99
CA TYR A 37 1.88 4.43 -11.87
C TYR A 37 0.90 4.14 -13.00
N ASN A 38 1.39 4.04 -14.23
CA ASN A 38 0.58 3.77 -15.41
C ASN A 38 0.23 2.28 -15.62
N ASN A 39 0.89 1.37 -14.91
CA ASN A 39 0.71 -0.08 -15.07
C ASN A 39 -0.41 -0.65 -14.20
N TYR A 40 -0.85 0.08 -13.17
CA TYR A 40 -1.82 -0.38 -12.18
C TYR A 40 -2.94 0.66 -11.98
N ASP A 41 -4.09 0.19 -11.48
CA ASP A 41 -5.26 1.02 -11.17
C ASP A 41 -5.22 1.62 -9.74
N GLY A 42 -4.37 1.06 -8.87
CA GLY A 42 -4.22 1.46 -7.48
C GLY A 42 -3.07 0.70 -6.82
N PHE A 43 -2.66 1.15 -5.64
CA PHE A 43 -1.49 0.65 -4.91
C PHE A 43 -1.86 0.31 -3.48
N VAL A 44 -1.33 -0.81 -2.97
CA VAL A 44 -1.40 -1.18 -1.56
C VAL A 44 0.02 -1.28 -1.01
N VAL A 45 0.33 -0.48 0.00
CA VAL A 45 1.62 -0.48 0.70
C VAL A 45 1.47 -1.27 1.99
N LEU A 46 2.10 -2.45 2.03
CA LEU A 46 2.23 -3.24 3.26
C LEU A 46 3.32 -2.63 4.13
N HIS A 47 2.98 -2.25 5.36
CA HIS A 47 3.86 -1.49 6.24
C HIS A 47 3.68 -1.91 7.71
N GLY A 48 4.76 -1.87 8.49
CA GLY A 48 4.68 -2.08 9.95
C GLY A 48 3.94 -0.92 10.64
N THR A 49 3.26 -1.17 11.76
CA THR A 49 2.31 -0.19 12.29
C THR A 49 2.94 0.97 13.06
N ASP A 50 4.20 0.84 13.51
CA ASP A 50 4.83 1.80 14.41
C ASP A 50 4.97 3.20 13.80
N THR A 51 5.30 3.26 12.51
CA THR A 51 5.55 4.52 11.79
C THR A 51 4.71 4.68 10.52
N MET A 52 3.68 3.83 10.34
CA MET A 52 2.83 3.87 9.14
C MET A 52 2.21 5.25 8.89
N SER A 53 1.76 5.93 9.94
CA SER A 53 1.17 7.28 9.85
C SER A 53 2.17 8.33 9.39
N TYR A 54 3.44 8.22 9.79
CA TYR A 54 4.51 9.11 9.34
C TYR A 54 4.82 8.88 7.87
N SER A 55 5.00 7.62 7.44
CA SER A 55 5.23 7.28 6.03
C SER A 55 4.07 7.71 5.14
N ALA A 56 2.83 7.46 5.54
CA ALA A 56 1.65 7.88 4.79
C ALA A 56 1.54 9.41 4.68
N SER A 57 1.84 10.13 5.77
CA SER A 57 1.85 11.60 5.76
C SER A 57 2.94 12.14 4.83
N ALA A 58 4.16 11.60 4.90
CA ALA A 58 5.26 12.02 4.02
C ALA A 58 4.91 11.77 2.54
N LEU A 59 4.38 10.59 2.21
CA LEU A 59 4.02 10.24 0.84
C LEU A 59 2.84 11.04 0.30
N SER A 60 1.92 11.50 1.15
CA SER A 60 0.82 12.39 0.73
C SER A 60 1.32 13.72 0.16
N PHE A 61 2.51 14.17 0.57
CA PHE A 61 3.16 15.37 0.01
C PHE A 61 4.10 15.05 -1.16
N MET A 62 4.70 13.85 -1.18
CA MET A 62 5.63 13.46 -2.27
C MET A 62 4.88 13.04 -3.54
N LEU A 63 3.70 12.45 -3.41
CA LEU A 63 2.88 11.96 -4.52
C LEU A 63 1.86 13.05 -4.93
N GLU A 64 2.35 14.05 -5.64
CA GLU A 64 1.50 15.14 -6.14
C GLU A 64 0.56 14.68 -7.26
N ASN A 65 -0.62 15.30 -7.36
CA ASN A 65 -1.62 15.06 -8.41
C ASN A 65 -2.05 13.58 -8.54
N LEU A 66 -2.22 12.92 -7.40
CA LEU A 66 -2.63 11.53 -7.34
C LEU A 66 -4.10 11.36 -7.81
N GLU A 67 -4.30 10.56 -8.85
CA GLU A 67 -5.60 10.17 -9.42
C GLU A 67 -5.95 8.70 -9.15
N LYS A 68 -5.02 7.93 -8.57
CA LYS A 68 -5.15 6.50 -8.26
C LYS A 68 -4.87 6.26 -6.78
N PRO A 69 -5.62 5.40 -6.09
CA PRO A 69 -5.52 5.25 -4.65
C PRO A 69 -4.19 4.59 -4.26
N VAL A 70 -3.57 5.11 -3.19
CA VAL A 70 -2.39 4.52 -2.55
C VAL A 70 -2.75 4.22 -1.09
N ILE A 71 -3.04 2.96 -0.79
CA ILE A 71 -3.58 2.52 0.50
C ILE A 71 -2.47 1.90 1.35
N PHE A 72 -2.21 2.49 2.52
CA PHE A 72 -1.32 1.90 3.52
C PHE A 72 -2.10 0.94 4.40
N THR A 73 -1.53 -0.25 4.64
CA THR A 73 -2.12 -1.23 5.53
C THR A 73 -1.04 -2.07 6.21
N GLY A 74 -1.42 -2.72 7.30
CA GLY A 74 -0.51 -3.53 8.11
C GLY A 74 -1.29 -4.44 9.04
N SER A 75 -0.61 -5.02 10.03
CA SER A 75 -1.22 -5.96 10.97
C SER A 75 -0.50 -5.96 12.30
N GLN A 76 -1.25 -6.13 13.39
CA GLN A 76 -0.68 -6.39 14.70
C GLN A 76 -0.14 -7.82 14.82
N LEU A 77 -0.77 -8.78 14.13
CA LEU A 77 -0.34 -10.17 14.10
C LEU A 77 0.11 -10.60 12.70
N PRO A 78 1.24 -11.32 12.55
CA PRO A 78 1.66 -11.87 11.27
C PRO A 78 0.54 -12.63 10.55
N ILE A 79 0.42 -12.44 9.23
CA ILE A 79 -0.69 -12.95 8.42
C ILE A 79 -0.83 -14.49 8.41
N GLY A 80 0.22 -15.22 8.79
CA GLY A 80 0.21 -16.68 8.90
C GLY A 80 -0.36 -17.22 10.22
N LEU A 81 -0.61 -16.36 11.21
CA LEU A 81 -1.07 -16.79 12.54
C LEU A 81 -2.60 -16.89 12.64
N PRO A 82 -3.13 -17.83 13.45
CA PRO A 82 -4.55 -17.86 13.76
C PRO A 82 -5.02 -16.52 14.35
N ARG A 83 -6.22 -16.08 13.95
CA ARG A 83 -6.85 -14.83 14.42
C ARG A 83 -6.07 -13.54 14.07
N THR A 84 -5.21 -13.60 13.05
CA THR A 84 -4.56 -12.40 12.49
C THR A 84 -5.59 -11.41 11.94
N ASP A 85 -5.32 -10.12 12.15
CA ASP A 85 -5.98 -8.99 11.52
C ASP A 85 -5.44 -8.71 10.11
N GLY A 86 -4.21 -9.13 9.81
CA GLY A 86 -3.53 -8.83 8.55
C GLY A 86 -4.22 -9.36 7.31
N LYS A 87 -4.92 -10.49 7.41
CA LYS A 87 -5.68 -11.03 6.29
C LYS A 87 -6.85 -10.12 5.91
N GLU A 88 -7.63 -9.69 6.90
CA GLU A 88 -8.80 -8.84 6.66
C GLU A 88 -8.35 -7.43 6.26
N ASN A 89 -7.35 -6.87 6.94
CA ASN A 89 -6.76 -5.57 6.60
C ASN A 89 -6.23 -5.53 5.15
N PHE A 90 -5.57 -6.61 4.70
CA PHE A 90 -5.09 -6.71 3.31
C PHE A 90 -6.24 -6.83 2.30
N ILE A 91 -7.24 -7.70 2.58
CA ILE A 91 -8.43 -7.83 1.71
C ILE A 91 -9.12 -6.47 1.55
N SER A 92 -9.40 -5.78 2.67
CA SER A 92 -10.06 -4.48 2.63
C SER A 92 -9.22 -3.43 1.90
N ALA A 93 -7.90 -3.40 2.10
CA ALA A 93 -7.03 -2.47 1.39
C ALA A 93 -7.05 -2.70 -0.13
N VAL A 94 -7.05 -3.97 -0.58
CA VAL A 94 -7.17 -4.30 -2.00
C VAL A 94 -8.55 -3.94 -2.55
N GLU A 95 -9.62 -4.20 -1.80
CA GLU A 95 -10.99 -3.84 -2.20
C GLU A 95 -11.14 -2.32 -2.36
N ILE A 96 -10.56 -1.53 -1.44
CA ILE A 96 -10.55 -0.07 -1.52
C ILE A 96 -9.69 0.40 -2.69
N ALA A 97 -8.47 -0.13 -2.85
CA ALA A 97 -7.56 0.27 -3.93
C ALA A 97 -8.10 -0.07 -5.34
N ALA A 98 -9.02 -1.02 -5.45
CA ALA A 98 -9.66 -1.40 -6.71
C ALA A 98 -11.08 -0.84 -6.87
N ALA A 99 -11.58 -0.09 -5.87
CA ALA A 99 -12.93 0.47 -5.90
C ALA A 99 -13.03 1.56 -6.98
N LYS A 100 -14.10 1.49 -7.78
CA LYS A 100 -14.38 2.45 -8.85
C LYS A 100 -15.79 3.00 -8.73
N ASP A 101 -15.97 4.27 -9.05
CA ASP A 101 -17.28 4.93 -9.12
C ASP A 101 -18.08 4.45 -10.34
N ALA A 102 -19.27 5.03 -10.53
CA ALA A 102 -20.15 4.67 -11.65
C ALA A 102 -19.54 5.01 -13.02
N ASP A 103 -18.63 5.98 -13.08
CA ASP A 103 -17.95 6.44 -14.29
C ASP A 103 -16.61 5.70 -14.53
N GLY A 104 -16.20 4.85 -13.59
CA GLY A 104 -14.99 4.05 -13.65
C GLY A 104 -13.74 4.73 -13.09
N HIS A 105 -13.88 5.89 -12.42
CA HIS A 105 -12.78 6.54 -11.71
C HIS A 105 -12.53 5.87 -10.36
N ALA A 106 -11.33 6.02 -9.83
CA ALA A 106 -11.05 5.59 -8.46
C ALA A 106 -11.92 6.34 -7.44
N ILE A 107 -12.32 5.63 -6.38
CA ILE A 107 -13.06 6.19 -5.23
C ILE A 107 -12.10 6.62 -4.13
#